data_AF-A0A3B8LKU4-F1
#
_entry.id   AF-A0A3B8LKU4-F1
#
_cell.length_a   1.000
_cell.length_b   1.000
_cell.length_c   1.000
_cell.angle_alpha   90.00
_cell.angle_beta   90.00
_cell.angle_gamma   90.00
#
_symmetry.space_group_name_H-M   'P 1'
#
loop_
_entity.id
_entity.type
_entity.pdbx_description
1 polymer ?
#
loop_
_entity_poly.entity_id
_entity_poly.type
_entity_poly.pdbx_seq_one_letter_code
_entity_poly.pdbx_strand_id
1 'polypeptide(L)'
;SFSLNEAFYGALDEQIKWTELVLTRALQKTGVFLILDPASQEKTHRFEQYRDHFADHARYHVWSPCLHEHPCPLRQEGKRQCHEVRQWEPPDSMTFLNRRLFRHITSLKYSFLALGKQPAPAFSQPEGQALFRMIAPLQNNKAHAQMTGCCTDGCKREFEWLKRCLDKPTQKQLVQLERGDIVHVTSLQEMSRDGYVRLQKDSSCTVVHPTPLVLKGKNADSAQSPDDAS
;
A
#
# COMPACT_ATOMS: atom_id res chain seq x y z
N SER A 1 -18.83 -6.75 12.10
CA SER A 1 -18.02 -5.91 11.18
C SER A 1 -18.92 -4.80 10.67
N PHE A 2 -18.41 -3.57 10.58
CA PHE A 2 -19.16 -2.41 10.10
C PHE A 2 -18.53 -1.94 8.80
N SER A 3 -19.31 -1.80 7.74
CA SER A 3 -18.85 -1.29 6.45
C SER A 3 -18.85 0.23 6.51
N LEU A 4 -17.66 0.84 6.65
CA LEU A 4 -17.54 2.29 6.82
C LEU A 4 -18.13 3.04 5.62
N ASN A 5 -17.98 2.51 4.41
CA ASN A 5 -18.54 3.16 3.22
C ASN A 5 -20.05 3.04 3.10
N GLU A 6 -20.67 1.96 3.60
CA GLU A 6 -22.14 1.85 3.62
C GLU A 6 -22.75 2.81 4.65
N ALA A 7 -22.10 2.94 5.80
CA ALA A 7 -22.57 3.80 6.87
C ALA A 7 -22.55 5.30 6.54
N PHE A 8 -21.64 5.70 5.65
CA PHE A 8 -21.45 7.08 5.25
C PHE A 8 -21.66 7.26 3.74
N TYR A 9 -22.46 6.43 3.09
CA TYR A 9 -22.67 6.49 1.65
C TYR A 9 -23.07 7.91 1.20
N GLY A 10 -22.35 8.47 0.22
CA GLY A 10 -22.53 9.86 -0.23
C GLY A 10 -22.12 10.99 0.75
N ALA A 11 -21.69 10.66 1.96
CA ALA A 11 -21.47 11.56 3.09
C ALA A 11 -19.98 11.61 3.51
N LEU A 12 -19.10 12.17 2.67
CA LEU A 12 -17.64 12.18 2.90
C LEU A 12 -17.26 13.02 4.13
N ASP A 13 -17.87 14.20 4.30
CA ASP A 13 -17.55 15.11 5.39
C ASP A 13 -17.96 14.51 6.75
N GLU A 14 -19.09 13.80 6.79
CA GLU A 14 -19.52 13.06 7.99
C GLU A 14 -18.54 11.94 8.33
N GLN A 15 -18.05 11.20 7.33
CA GLN A 15 -17.05 10.15 7.52
C GLN A 15 -15.74 10.70 8.07
N ILE A 16 -15.29 11.86 7.55
CA ILE A 16 -14.10 12.57 8.03
C ILE A 16 -14.29 12.93 9.50
N LYS A 17 -15.35 13.66 9.83
CA LYS A 17 -15.65 14.08 11.21
C LYS A 17 -15.72 12.89 12.17
N TRP A 18 -16.42 11.83 11.78
CA TRP A 18 -16.50 10.61 12.59
C TRP A 18 -15.12 10.01 12.83
N THR A 19 -14.28 9.94 11.81
CA THR A 19 -12.94 9.36 11.96
C THR A 19 -12.04 10.25 12.80
N GLU A 20 -12.08 11.56 12.65
CA GLU A 20 -11.33 12.46 13.55
C GLU A 20 -11.74 12.27 15.03
N LEU A 21 -13.02 12.03 15.29
CA LEU A 21 -13.52 11.71 16.63
C LEU A 21 -12.95 10.38 17.13
N VAL A 22 -12.95 9.33 16.31
CA VAL A 22 -12.38 8.01 16.63
C VAL A 22 -10.88 8.12 16.87
N LEU A 23 -10.15 8.75 15.96
CA LEU A 23 -8.72 9.00 16.10
C LEU A 23 -8.45 9.77 17.40
N THR A 24 -9.20 10.84 17.68
CA THR A 24 -9.01 11.63 18.89
C THR A 24 -9.25 10.82 20.16
N ARG A 25 -10.41 10.17 20.27
CA ARG A 25 -10.92 9.62 21.53
C ARG A 25 -10.52 8.18 21.81
N ALA A 26 -10.39 7.36 20.77
CA ALA A 26 -10.20 5.92 20.91
C ALA A 26 -8.79 5.46 20.53
N LEU A 27 -8.11 6.16 19.61
CA LEU A 27 -6.79 5.71 19.17
C LEU A 27 -5.70 6.09 20.18
N GLN A 28 -4.90 5.10 20.62
CA GLN A 28 -3.72 5.36 21.43
C GLN A 28 -2.68 6.19 20.66
N LYS A 29 -1.72 6.82 21.36
CA LYS A 29 -0.68 7.66 20.73
C LYS A 29 0.11 6.91 19.65
N THR A 30 0.43 5.64 19.89
CA THR A 30 1.15 4.75 18.96
C THR A 30 0.20 3.83 18.18
N GLY A 31 -1.12 4.04 18.31
CA GLY A 31 -2.12 3.25 17.61
C GLY A 31 -2.16 3.61 16.12
N VAL A 32 -2.59 2.64 15.31
CA VAL A 32 -2.87 2.82 13.89
C VAL A 32 -4.34 2.48 13.64
N PHE A 33 -5.04 3.37 12.96
CA PHE A 33 -6.41 3.16 12.51
C PHE A 33 -6.39 2.70 11.05
N LEU A 34 -6.94 1.51 10.79
CA LEU A 34 -6.95 0.89 9.47
C LEU A 34 -8.36 0.84 8.90
N ILE A 35 -8.52 1.35 7.68
CA ILE A 35 -9.76 1.28 6.91
C ILE A 35 -9.48 0.45 5.66
N LEU A 36 -10.35 -0.50 5.35
CA LEU A 36 -10.32 -1.30 4.12
C LEU A 36 -11.69 -1.29 3.43
N ASP A 37 -11.69 -1.33 2.09
CA ASP A 37 -12.91 -1.54 1.29
C ASP A 37 -12.56 -2.18 -0.06
N PRO A 38 -13.40 -3.06 -0.64
CA PRO A 38 -13.34 -3.45 -2.04
C PRO A 38 -12.99 -2.31 -3.01
N ALA A 39 -12.10 -2.59 -3.97
CA ALA A 39 -11.61 -1.61 -4.94
C ALA A 39 -12.58 -1.34 -6.10
N SER A 40 -13.82 -0.95 -5.79
CA SER A 40 -14.73 -0.41 -6.81
C SER A 40 -14.33 1.02 -7.15
N GLN A 41 -14.72 1.49 -8.35
CA GLN A 41 -14.26 2.78 -8.84
C GLN A 41 -14.65 3.96 -7.94
N GLU A 42 -15.94 4.05 -7.60
CA GLU A 42 -16.50 5.08 -6.73
C GLU A 42 -15.85 5.06 -5.34
N LYS A 43 -15.68 3.85 -4.79
CA LYS A 43 -15.10 3.65 -3.46
C LYS A 43 -13.63 4.09 -3.43
N THR A 44 -12.84 3.73 -4.44
CA THR A 44 -11.43 4.13 -4.49
C THR A 44 -11.27 5.64 -4.67
N HIS A 45 -12.06 6.29 -5.53
CA HIS A 45 -12.01 7.74 -5.68
C HIS A 45 -12.31 8.47 -4.36
N ARG A 46 -13.33 7.99 -3.63
CA ARG A 46 -13.64 8.49 -2.30
C ARG A 46 -12.47 8.27 -1.32
N PHE A 47 -11.84 7.09 -1.34
CA PHE A 47 -10.65 6.80 -0.53
C PHE A 47 -9.49 7.76 -0.82
N GLU A 48 -9.30 8.14 -2.09
CA GLU A 48 -8.24 9.08 -2.48
C GLU A 48 -8.51 10.50 -1.96
N GLN A 49 -9.76 10.98 -2.06
CA GLN A 49 -10.17 12.27 -1.47
C GLN A 49 -9.99 12.26 0.05
N TYR A 50 -10.43 11.18 0.67
CA TYR A 50 -10.34 10.95 2.10
C TYR A 50 -8.88 10.91 2.59
N ARG A 51 -8.02 10.19 1.87
CA ARG A 51 -6.57 10.16 2.14
C ARG A 51 -5.94 11.54 2.03
N ASP A 52 -6.26 12.29 0.97
CA ASP A 52 -5.70 13.64 0.77
C ASP A 52 -6.12 14.61 1.87
N HIS A 53 -7.36 14.51 2.37
CA HIS A 53 -7.80 15.31 3.52
C HIS A 53 -6.91 15.08 4.76
N PHE A 54 -6.64 13.82 5.10
CA PHE A 54 -5.79 13.51 6.26
C PHE A 54 -4.31 13.80 6.03
N ALA A 55 -3.84 13.74 4.78
CA ALA A 55 -2.46 14.06 4.45
C ALA A 55 -2.16 15.57 4.53
N ASP A 56 -3.17 16.42 4.31
CA ASP A 56 -3.07 17.88 4.47
C ASP A 56 -3.22 18.34 5.94
N HIS A 57 -3.68 17.46 6.83
CA HIS A 57 -3.93 17.77 8.23
C HIS A 57 -2.79 17.30 9.15
N ALA A 58 -1.96 18.24 9.63
CA ALA A 58 -0.80 17.95 10.49
C ALA A 58 -1.09 17.26 11.85
N ARG A 59 -2.37 17.05 12.20
CA ARG A 59 -2.78 16.36 13.44
C ARG A 59 -2.73 14.84 13.32
N TYR A 60 -2.90 14.32 12.11
CA TYR A 60 -2.91 12.90 11.82
C TYR A 60 -1.99 12.63 10.64
N HIS A 61 -1.49 11.41 10.55
CA HIS A 61 -0.48 11.07 9.56
C HIS A 61 -0.89 9.86 8.74
N VAL A 62 -0.55 9.89 7.45
CA VAL A 62 -0.75 8.75 6.56
C VAL A 62 0.38 7.74 6.78
N TRP A 63 0.03 6.54 7.25
CA TRP A 63 0.98 5.45 7.45
C TRP A 63 1.11 4.54 6.23
N SER A 64 0.02 4.40 5.49
CA SER A 64 -0.07 3.50 4.33
C SER A 64 -1.38 3.79 3.60
N PRO A 65 -1.54 3.54 2.29
CA PRO A 65 -0.59 2.90 1.36
C PRO A 65 0.48 3.85 0.81
N CYS A 66 0.26 5.16 0.90
CA CYS A 66 1.22 6.14 0.40
C CYS A 66 2.46 6.21 1.31
N LEU A 67 3.64 6.37 0.70
CA LEU A 67 4.91 6.54 1.39
C LEU A 67 5.22 8.01 1.71
N HIS A 68 4.19 8.86 1.63
CA HIS A 68 4.30 10.31 1.63
C HIS A 68 2.97 10.94 2.04
N GLU A 69 3.00 12.25 2.34
CA GLU A 69 1.83 13.07 2.65
C GLU A 69 1.47 14.07 1.52
N HIS A 70 2.26 14.16 0.44
CA HIS A 70 1.89 14.95 -0.76
C HIS A 70 0.54 14.52 -1.36
N PRO A 71 -0.16 15.39 -2.12
CA PRO A 71 -1.38 15.01 -2.84
C PRO A 71 -1.22 13.74 -3.67
N CYS A 72 -2.25 12.89 -3.71
CA CYS A 72 -2.16 11.62 -4.45
C CYS A 72 -2.03 11.87 -5.97
N PRO A 73 -0.97 11.40 -6.64
CA PRO A 73 -0.78 11.66 -8.07
C PRO A 73 -1.84 10.95 -8.94
N LEU A 74 -2.38 9.81 -8.50
CA LEU A 74 -3.45 9.12 -9.22
C LEU A 74 -4.78 9.86 -9.16
N ARG A 75 -5.07 10.48 -8.01
CA ARG A 75 -6.26 11.32 -7.85
C ARG A 75 -6.18 12.56 -8.73
N GLN A 76 -5.03 13.24 -8.73
CA GLN A 76 -4.81 14.41 -9.57
C GLN A 76 -4.97 14.10 -11.06
N GLU A 77 -4.51 12.93 -11.49
CA GLU A 77 -4.69 12.47 -12.87
C GLU A 77 -6.14 12.07 -13.20
N GLY A 78 -6.87 11.50 -12.24
CA GLY A 78 -8.28 11.11 -12.38
C GLY A 78 -8.55 9.94 -13.34
N LYS A 79 -7.52 9.30 -13.88
CA LYS A 79 -7.64 8.21 -14.89
C LYS A 79 -7.47 6.80 -14.30
N ARG A 80 -6.75 6.71 -13.19
CA ARG A 80 -6.36 5.45 -12.55
C ARG A 80 -6.69 5.55 -11.06
N GLN A 81 -6.90 4.40 -10.46
CA GLN A 81 -7.26 4.27 -9.05
C GLN A 81 -6.07 3.79 -8.25
N CYS A 82 -5.92 4.23 -7.01
CA CYS A 82 -4.97 3.74 -6.04
C CYS A 82 -5.62 2.61 -5.22
N HIS A 83 -5.28 1.36 -5.53
CA HIS A 83 -5.75 0.19 -4.79
C HIS A 83 -4.64 -0.86 -4.67
N GLU A 84 -4.90 -1.87 -3.87
CA GLU A 84 -4.05 -3.00 -3.54
C GLU A 84 -4.53 -4.24 -4.33
N VAL A 85 -3.59 -5.09 -4.74
CA VAL A 85 -3.91 -6.39 -5.36
C VAL A 85 -3.08 -7.46 -4.69
N ARG A 86 -3.74 -8.51 -4.20
CA ARG A 86 -3.08 -9.67 -3.61
C ARG A 86 -3.61 -10.95 -4.22
N GLN A 87 -2.74 -11.81 -4.74
CA GLN A 87 -3.11 -13.19 -4.97
C GLN A 87 -3.48 -13.84 -3.63
N TRP A 88 -4.47 -14.71 -3.67
CA TRP A 88 -4.87 -15.51 -2.53
C TRP A 88 -5.42 -16.84 -2.99
N GLU A 89 -5.47 -17.80 -2.06
CA GLU A 89 -6.10 -19.08 -2.28
C GLU A 89 -7.57 -19.00 -1.81
N PRO A 90 -8.55 -19.06 -2.73
CA PRO A 90 -9.95 -19.00 -2.34
C PRO A 90 -10.35 -20.28 -1.58
N PRO A 91 -11.19 -20.18 -0.53
CA PRO A 91 -11.66 -21.37 0.18
C PRO A 91 -12.53 -22.24 -0.73
N ASP A 92 -12.57 -23.55 -0.46
CA ASP A 92 -13.31 -24.54 -1.26
C ASP A 92 -14.78 -24.16 -1.50
N SER A 93 -15.43 -23.59 -0.49
CA SER A 93 -16.82 -23.12 -0.59
C SER A 93 -16.98 -22.04 -1.67
N MET A 94 -16.05 -21.10 -1.76
CA MET A 94 -16.05 -20.07 -2.79
C MET A 94 -15.73 -20.66 -4.16
N THR A 95 -14.75 -21.57 -4.24
CA THR A 95 -14.40 -22.27 -5.49
C THR A 95 -15.58 -23.07 -6.03
N PHE A 96 -16.31 -23.78 -5.16
CA PHE A 96 -17.51 -24.55 -5.50
C PHE A 96 -18.61 -23.65 -6.07
N LEU A 97 -18.92 -22.54 -5.38
CA LEU A 97 -19.91 -21.57 -5.85
C LEU A 97 -19.50 -20.96 -7.20
N ASN A 98 -18.20 -20.70 -7.38
CA ASN A 98 -17.69 -20.07 -8.60
C ASN A 98 -17.67 -21.01 -9.82
N ARG A 99 -17.86 -22.33 -9.66
CA ARG A 99 -17.85 -23.33 -10.74
C ARG A 99 -18.80 -22.99 -11.90
N ARG A 100 -19.88 -22.25 -11.64
CA ARG A 100 -20.85 -21.79 -12.66
C ARG A 100 -20.85 -20.28 -12.89
N LEU A 101 -20.12 -19.51 -12.07
CA LEU A 101 -20.08 -18.05 -12.16
C LEU A 101 -18.88 -17.55 -12.97
N PHE A 102 -17.84 -18.38 -13.12
CA PHE A 102 -16.63 -18.11 -13.90
C PHE A 102 -15.98 -16.76 -13.56
N ARG A 103 -16.07 -16.33 -12.30
CA ARG A 103 -15.43 -15.10 -11.83
C ARG A 103 -13.96 -15.33 -11.56
N HIS A 104 -13.16 -14.30 -11.77
CA HIS A 104 -11.76 -14.30 -11.34
C HIS A 104 -11.71 -14.12 -9.82
N ILE A 105 -11.56 -15.23 -9.09
CA ILE A 105 -11.59 -15.24 -7.63
C ILE A 105 -10.23 -15.38 -6.97
N THR A 106 -9.13 -15.58 -7.71
CA THR A 106 -7.80 -15.81 -7.13
C THR A 106 -7.04 -14.54 -6.77
N SER A 107 -7.65 -13.36 -6.98
CA SER A 107 -7.07 -12.08 -6.56
C SER A 107 -8.06 -11.23 -5.78
N LEU A 108 -7.58 -10.67 -4.68
CA LEU A 108 -8.29 -9.68 -3.87
C LEU A 108 -7.88 -8.29 -4.33
N LYS A 109 -8.87 -7.43 -4.58
CA LYS A 109 -8.67 -6.02 -4.91
C LYS A 109 -9.37 -5.16 -3.89
N TYR A 110 -8.60 -4.36 -3.16
CA TYR A 110 -9.13 -3.50 -2.10
C TYR A 110 -8.36 -2.18 -2.04
N SER A 111 -9.02 -1.14 -1.58
CA SER A 111 -8.36 0.10 -1.16
C SER A 111 -8.23 0.06 0.34
N PHE A 112 -7.15 0.63 0.86
CA PHE A 112 -6.99 0.77 2.29
C PHE A 112 -6.33 2.10 2.63
N LEU A 113 -6.46 2.51 3.89
CA LEU A 113 -5.79 3.67 4.45
C LEU A 113 -5.46 3.38 5.90
N ALA A 114 -4.20 3.56 6.27
CA ALA A 114 -3.72 3.49 7.64
C ALA A 114 -3.40 4.92 8.10
N LEU A 115 -3.98 5.31 9.24
CA LEU A 115 -3.79 6.63 9.85
C LEU A 115 -3.22 6.48 11.27
N GLY A 116 -2.36 7.40 11.68
CA GLY A 116 -1.82 7.44 13.05
C GLY A 116 -1.78 8.86 13.61
N LYS A 117 -1.61 8.96 14.93
CA LYS A 117 -1.39 10.26 15.63
C LYS A 117 0.05 10.74 15.56
N GLN A 118 0.97 9.87 15.17
CA GLN A 118 2.39 10.17 15.03
C GLN A 118 2.78 9.90 13.58
N PRO A 119 3.81 10.60 13.06
CA PRO A 119 4.31 10.34 11.72
C PRO A 119 4.66 8.87 11.55
N ALA A 120 4.41 8.35 10.35
CA ALA A 120 4.90 7.04 9.97
C ALA A 120 6.44 7.02 10.04
N PRO A 121 7.08 5.87 10.28
CA PRO A 121 8.52 5.76 10.13
C PRO A 121 8.96 6.26 8.76
N ALA A 122 9.84 7.27 8.74
CA ALA A 122 10.34 7.81 7.50
C ALA A 122 11.19 6.76 6.78
N PHE A 123 10.96 6.61 5.48
CA PHE A 123 11.84 5.84 4.63
C PHE A 123 13.01 6.73 4.22
N SER A 124 14.24 6.33 4.54
CA SER A 124 15.41 6.99 3.99
C SER A 124 15.59 6.58 2.53
N GLN A 125 15.73 7.58 1.64
CA GLN A 125 16.05 7.35 0.24
C GLN A 125 17.39 8.03 -0.07
N PRO A 126 18.50 7.29 -0.07
CA PRO A 126 19.79 7.81 -0.51
C PRO A 126 19.73 8.29 -1.97
N GLU A 127 20.64 9.19 -2.32
CA GLU A 127 20.80 9.67 -3.69
C GLU A 127 21.07 8.51 -4.68
N GLY A 128 20.50 8.59 -5.88
CA GLY A 128 20.61 7.53 -6.89
C GLY A 128 19.78 6.27 -6.60
N GLN A 129 18.94 6.29 -5.56
CA GLN A 129 18.01 5.22 -5.21
C GLN A 129 16.57 5.71 -5.26
N ALA A 130 15.63 4.79 -5.38
CA ALA A 130 14.20 5.10 -5.25
C ALA A 130 13.52 4.07 -4.37
N LEU A 131 12.62 4.56 -3.52
CA LEU A 131 11.64 3.74 -2.84
C LEU A 131 10.26 4.16 -3.32
N PHE A 132 9.50 3.20 -3.81
CA PHE A 132 8.17 3.48 -4.35
C PHE A 132 7.21 2.33 -4.11
N ARG A 133 5.93 2.66 -3.99
CA ARG A 133 4.85 1.67 -4.02
C ARG A 133 4.42 1.43 -5.46
N MET A 134 4.34 0.18 -5.87
CA MET A 134 3.80 -0.19 -7.18
C MET A 134 2.31 0.16 -7.26
N ILE A 135 1.95 1.00 -8.22
CA ILE A 135 0.58 1.48 -8.44
C ILE A 135 -0.02 0.99 -9.75
N ALA A 136 0.71 0.17 -10.51
CA ALA A 136 0.25 -0.56 -11.68
C ALA A 136 0.77 -2.01 -11.65
N PRO A 137 0.09 -2.96 -12.32
CA PRO A 137 0.65 -4.30 -12.51
C PRO A 137 1.98 -4.25 -13.26
N LEU A 138 2.87 -5.22 -12.99
CA LEU A 138 4.11 -5.37 -13.74
C LEU A 138 3.81 -5.66 -15.22
N GLN A 139 4.42 -4.88 -16.11
CA GLN A 139 4.41 -5.13 -17.54
C GLN A 139 5.69 -5.88 -17.91
N ASN A 140 5.57 -7.15 -18.29
CA ASN A 140 6.71 -8.03 -18.49
C ASN A 140 6.71 -8.60 -19.91
N ASN A 141 7.78 -8.37 -20.68
CA ASN A 141 7.97 -8.96 -22.00
C ASN A 141 9.33 -9.65 -22.12
N LYS A 142 9.71 -10.14 -23.31
CA LYS A 142 10.98 -10.88 -23.49
C LYS A 142 12.22 -10.01 -23.24
N ALA A 143 12.16 -8.72 -23.53
CA ALA A 143 13.32 -7.83 -23.51
C ALA A 143 13.47 -7.06 -22.19
N HIS A 144 12.34 -6.63 -21.61
CA HIS A 144 12.31 -5.77 -20.44
C HIS A 144 11.12 -6.05 -19.52
N ALA A 145 11.23 -5.55 -18.30
CA ALA A 145 10.15 -5.43 -17.34
C ALA A 145 9.95 -3.95 -17.00
N GLN A 146 8.70 -3.51 -16.92
CA GLN A 146 8.33 -2.13 -16.62
C GLN A 146 7.27 -2.10 -15.52
N MET A 147 7.35 -1.11 -14.64
CA MET A 147 6.35 -0.84 -13.62
C MET A 147 6.12 0.65 -13.46
N THR A 148 4.97 1.01 -12.89
CA THR A 148 4.67 2.38 -12.47
C THR A 148 4.60 2.43 -10.95
N GLY A 149 5.38 3.32 -10.36
CA GLY A 149 5.50 3.52 -8.92
C GLY A 149 5.04 4.90 -8.47
N CYS A 150 4.55 4.99 -7.24
CA CYS A 150 4.36 6.24 -6.50
C CYS A 150 5.49 6.36 -5.47
N CYS A 151 6.33 7.38 -5.63
CA CYS A 151 7.57 7.54 -4.86
C CYS A 151 7.31 8.30 -3.54
N THR A 152 8.32 8.33 -2.67
CA THR A 152 8.30 9.03 -1.37
C THR A 152 8.17 10.56 -1.49
N ASP A 153 8.47 11.13 -2.66
CA ASP A 153 8.28 12.55 -2.99
C ASP A 153 6.88 12.86 -3.54
N GLY A 154 5.97 11.87 -3.56
CA GLY A 154 4.63 12.01 -4.12
C GLY A 154 4.58 11.97 -5.65
N CYS A 155 5.71 11.81 -6.34
CA CYS A 155 5.75 11.74 -7.78
C CYS A 155 5.47 10.32 -8.29
N LYS A 156 4.73 10.25 -9.40
CA LYS A 156 4.58 9.03 -10.18
C LYS A 156 5.76 8.88 -11.13
N ARG A 157 6.39 7.71 -11.14
CA ARG A 157 7.50 7.39 -12.04
C ARG A 157 7.28 6.04 -12.73
N GLU A 158 7.76 5.91 -13.96
CA GLU A 158 7.86 4.66 -14.70
C GLU A 158 9.28 4.12 -14.57
N PHE A 159 9.41 2.87 -14.13
CA PHE A 159 10.69 2.20 -13.94
C PHE A 159 10.84 1.06 -14.94
N GLU A 160 11.96 1.02 -15.65
CA GLU A 160 12.27 -0.04 -16.61
C GLU A 160 13.57 -0.78 -16.27
N TRP A 161 13.51 -2.11 -16.34
CA TRP A 161 14.66 -2.99 -16.34
C TRP A 161 14.80 -3.74 -17.66
N LEU A 162 16.01 -3.70 -18.22
CA LEU A 162 16.39 -4.56 -19.33
C LEU A 162 16.77 -5.95 -18.79
N LYS A 163 16.08 -7.01 -19.23
CA LYS A 163 16.32 -8.38 -18.70
C LYS A 163 17.73 -8.88 -18.96
N ARG A 164 18.37 -8.45 -20.05
CA ARG A 164 19.78 -8.75 -20.35
C ARG A 164 20.76 -8.22 -19.29
N CYS A 165 20.34 -7.25 -18.49
CA CYS A 165 21.12 -6.65 -17.42
C CYS A 165 20.81 -7.28 -16.04
N LEU A 166 19.86 -8.21 -15.97
CA LEU A 166 19.43 -8.86 -14.73
C LEU A 166 19.90 -10.31 -14.68
N ASP A 167 20.33 -10.74 -13.51
CA ASP A 167 20.55 -12.17 -13.26
C ASP A 167 19.21 -12.95 -13.23
N LYS A 168 19.30 -14.28 -13.33
CA LYS A 168 18.09 -15.13 -13.33
C LYS A 168 17.30 -15.04 -12.02
N PRO A 169 17.93 -15.00 -10.82
CA PRO A 169 17.21 -14.81 -9.56
C PRO A 169 16.38 -13.52 -9.53
N THR A 170 16.94 -12.36 -9.86
CA THR A 170 16.22 -11.08 -9.89
C THR A 170 15.12 -11.11 -10.93
N GLN A 171 15.34 -11.70 -12.12
CA GLN A 171 14.25 -11.86 -13.10
C GLN A 171 13.08 -12.69 -12.55
N LYS A 172 13.36 -13.75 -11.78
CA LYS A 172 12.32 -14.56 -11.12
C LYS A 172 11.61 -13.78 -10.02
N GLN A 173 12.33 -12.98 -9.24
CA GLN A 173 11.75 -12.15 -8.19
C GLN A 173 10.84 -11.06 -8.78
N LEU A 174 11.25 -10.41 -9.87
CA LEU A 174 10.46 -9.37 -10.52
C LEU A 174 9.07 -9.88 -10.93
N VAL A 175 8.97 -11.10 -11.46
CA VAL A 175 7.68 -11.64 -11.91
C VAL A 175 6.74 -12.04 -10.77
N GLN A 176 7.23 -12.06 -9.52
CA GLN A 176 6.41 -12.25 -8.33
C GLN A 176 5.86 -10.93 -7.78
N LEU A 177 6.32 -9.79 -8.30
CA LEU A 177 5.87 -8.48 -7.84
C LEU A 177 4.40 -8.25 -8.17
N GLU A 178 3.68 -7.74 -7.20
CA GLU A 178 2.28 -7.40 -7.29
C GLU A 178 2.06 -5.90 -7.13
N ARG A 179 0.90 -5.45 -7.59
CA ARG A 179 0.50 -4.08 -7.38
C ARG A 179 0.24 -3.83 -5.89
N GLY A 180 0.98 -2.87 -5.35
CA GLY A 180 0.95 -2.47 -3.96
C GLY A 180 2.21 -2.87 -3.19
N ASP A 181 3.09 -3.69 -3.78
CA ASP A 181 4.43 -3.92 -3.25
C ASP A 181 5.23 -2.62 -3.18
N ILE A 182 6.00 -2.49 -2.10
CA ILE A 182 6.98 -1.41 -1.96
C ILE A 182 8.30 -1.96 -2.45
N VAL A 183 8.90 -1.26 -3.40
CA VAL A 183 10.12 -1.68 -4.08
C VAL A 183 11.20 -0.65 -3.81
N HIS A 184 12.34 -1.13 -3.35
CA HIS A 184 13.57 -0.36 -3.24
C HIS A 184 14.49 -0.71 -4.39
N VAL A 185 15.00 0.32 -5.05
CA VAL A 185 15.88 0.18 -6.20
C VAL A 185 17.11 1.06 -6.08
N THR A 186 18.23 0.55 -6.56
CA THR A 186 19.52 1.24 -6.55
C THR A 186 20.04 1.52 -7.96
N SER A 187 21.02 2.42 -8.08
CA SER A 187 21.72 2.75 -9.33
C SER A 187 20.78 3.16 -10.46
N LEU A 188 20.03 4.24 -10.23
CA LEU A 188 19.06 4.75 -11.20
C LEU A 188 19.68 5.69 -12.22
N GLN A 189 19.18 5.63 -13.47
CA GLN A 189 19.43 6.66 -14.47
C GLN A 189 18.10 7.29 -14.89
N GLU A 190 17.96 8.59 -14.65
CA GLU A 190 16.89 9.38 -15.23
C GLU A 190 17.11 9.51 -16.74
N MET A 191 16.04 9.34 -17.48
CA MET A 191 16.05 9.43 -18.93
C MET A 191 15.51 10.79 -19.39
N SER A 192 15.63 11.09 -20.68
CA SER A 192 15.13 12.35 -21.25
C SER A 192 13.61 12.54 -21.15
N ARG A 193 12.85 11.44 -21.00
CA ARG A 193 11.40 11.49 -20.77
C ARG A 193 11.15 11.69 -19.28
N ASP A 194 10.44 12.76 -18.94
CA ASP A 194 10.09 13.09 -17.56
C ASP A 194 9.37 11.94 -16.85
N GLY A 195 9.76 11.69 -15.60
CA GLY A 195 9.28 10.60 -14.76
C GLY A 195 9.63 9.19 -15.26
N TYR A 196 10.46 9.02 -16.30
CA TYR A 196 10.89 7.71 -16.78
C TYR A 196 12.33 7.41 -16.34
N VAL A 197 12.49 6.34 -15.59
CA VAL A 197 13.75 5.92 -14.98
C VAL A 197 14.13 4.55 -15.52
N ARG A 198 15.36 4.44 -16.01
CA ARG A 198 15.93 3.16 -16.42
C ARG A 198 16.95 2.70 -15.40
N LEU A 199 16.83 1.44 -15.02
CA LEU A 199 17.76 0.79 -14.12
C LEU A 199 18.99 0.29 -14.87
N GLN A 200 20.14 0.48 -14.24
CA GLN A 200 21.45 0.11 -14.75
C GLN A 200 21.77 -1.36 -14.48
N LYS A 201 22.91 -1.83 -14.99
CA LYS A 201 23.34 -3.23 -14.85
C LYS A 201 23.70 -3.60 -13.40
N ASP A 202 24.15 -2.63 -12.63
CA ASP A 202 24.49 -2.75 -11.21
C ASP A 202 23.29 -2.43 -10.29
N SER A 203 22.13 -2.10 -10.84
CA SER A 203 20.92 -1.90 -10.06
C SER A 203 20.48 -3.19 -9.38
N SER A 204 20.14 -3.06 -8.10
CA SER A 204 19.41 -4.09 -7.35
C SER A 204 17.93 -3.68 -7.21
N CYS A 205 17.07 -4.67 -7.02
CA CYS A 205 15.65 -4.49 -6.79
C CYS A 205 15.22 -5.42 -5.66
N THR A 206 14.76 -4.85 -4.55
CA THR A 206 14.28 -5.61 -3.40
C THR A 206 12.86 -5.20 -3.05
N VAL A 207 12.03 -6.18 -2.69
CA VAL A 207 10.74 -5.91 -2.08
C VAL A 207 11.02 -5.51 -0.64
N VAL A 208 10.62 -4.30 -0.30
CA VAL A 208 10.62 -3.86 1.09
C VAL A 208 9.27 -4.27 1.64
N HIS A 209 9.26 -5.32 2.44
CA HIS A 209 8.14 -5.49 3.35
C HIS A 209 8.23 -4.35 4.36
N PRO A 210 7.18 -3.52 4.54
CA PRO A 210 7.15 -2.59 5.65
C PRO A 210 7.44 -3.45 6.89
N THR A 211 8.51 -3.10 7.61
CA THR A 211 8.92 -3.87 8.80
C THR A 211 7.66 -4.10 9.61
N PRO A 212 7.32 -5.36 9.97
CA PRO A 212 6.09 -5.62 10.71
C PRO A 212 6.07 -4.65 11.87
N LEU A 213 4.97 -3.93 12.01
CA LEU A 213 4.74 -3.04 13.13
C LEU A 213 4.92 -3.90 14.37
N VAL A 214 6.10 -3.85 14.99
CA VAL A 214 6.33 -4.44 16.29
C VAL A 214 5.58 -3.54 17.25
N LEU A 215 4.27 -3.78 17.34
CA LEU A 215 3.45 -3.28 18.42
C LEU A 215 4.05 -3.91 19.66
N LYS A 216 4.90 -3.15 20.36
CA LYS A 216 5.36 -3.52 21.71
C LYS A 216 4.12 -3.50 22.61
N GLY A 217 3.38 -4.60 22.61
CA GLY A 217 2.42 -4.89 23.66
C GLY A 217 3.20 -4.97 24.96
N LYS A 218 2.80 -4.18 25.95
CA LYS A 218 3.20 -4.45 27.33
C LYS A 218 2.81 -5.91 27.62
N ASN A 219 3.77 -6.72 28.02
CA ASN A 219 3.52 -8.07 28.51
C ASN A 219 2.36 -8.02 29.52
N ALA A 220 1.34 -8.84 29.27
CA ALA A 220 0.43 -9.26 30.31
C ALA A 220 1.13 -10.36 31.12
N ASP A 221 2.13 -9.97 31.92
CA ASP A 221 2.65 -10.81 33.00
C ASP A 221 1.76 -10.59 34.22
N SER A 222 0.68 -11.37 34.31
CA SER A 222 0.08 -11.78 35.58
C SER A 222 -0.95 -12.89 35.33
N ALA A 223 -0.47 -14.10 35.06
CA ALA A 223 -1.20 -15.31 35.38
C ALA A 223 -0.43 -16.01 36.51
N GLN A 224 -0.67 -15.56 37.74
CA GLN A 224 -0.39 -16.39 38.91
C GLN A 224 -1.51 -17.44 38.99
N SER A 225 -1.12 -18.70 38.89
CA SER A 225 -1.95 -19.85 39.25
C SER A 225 -2.33 -19.78 40.73
N PRO A 226 -3.58 -20.08 41.11
CA PRO A 226 -3.89 -20.38 42.50
C PRO A 226 -3.66 -21.88 42.71
N ASP A 227 -2.68 -22.24 43.51
CA ASP A 227 -2.70 -23.46 44.31
C ASP A 227 -1.82 -23.22 45.56
N ASP A 228 -2.27 -23.81 46.67
CA ASP A 228 -1.69 -23.86 48.02
C ASP A 228 -2.13 -22.80 49.05
N ALA A 229 -3.29 -23.08 49.67
CA ALA A 229 -3.48 -22.90 51.11
C ALA A 229 -4.61 -23.81 51.63
N SER A 230 -4.17 -24.90 52.28
CA SER A 230 -4.74 -25.57 53.48
C SER A 230 -6.24 -25.90 53.55
#